data_AF-A0A2S1LL69-F1
#
_entry.id   AF-A0A2S1LL69-F1
#
_cell.length_a   1.000
_cell.length_b   1.000
_cell.length_c   1.000
_cell.angle_alpha   90.00
_cell.angle_beta   90.00
_cell.angle_gamma   90.00
#
_symmetry.space_group_name_H-M   'P 1'
#
loop_
_entity.id
_entity.type
_entity.pdbx_description
1 polymer ?
#
loop_
_entity_poly.entity_id
_entity_poly.type
_entity_poly.pdbx_seq_one_letter_code
_entity_poly.pdbx_strand_id
1 'polypeptide(L)'
;MTHSKKIEIHFSRLKLIKLLCFAFLFLACGIWMLRFQPDTQSVFLDNPYFKNGIAILALLMGSFGSYYALKKLFTPKPALVIDALGIIDHSSAVAIGRIHWSDITEIREHKTPAGALSKHRFIVVLLQDPAAYLSRQAHGLKRKTMEANLRQCGSPVTLSVTGLDTTFELLESELQQGLATYRDTEAETIEAIGTPLPKDLQEKVAAANKAHEYAMEIQKMLDAEFVIAELQVAATADHTLSITGVVTNQGTKDAIGEYLMLHTDTPKVYNGLTLEEEEA
;
A
#
# COMPACT_ATOMS: atom_id res chain seq x y z
N MET A 1 1.34 -4.05 18.14
CA MET A 1 0.86 -4.49 16.81
C MET A 1 -0.66 -4.38 16.82
N THR A 2 -1.21 -3.28 16.33
CA THR A 2 -2.66 -3.13 16.18
C THR A 2 -3.11 -4.06 15.06
N HIS A 3 -3.95 -5.04 15.39
CA HIS A 3 -4.61 -5.88 14.39
C HIS A 3 -5.54 -4.98 13.57
N SER A 4 -5.03 -4.41 12.49
CA SER A 4 -5.85 -3.65 11.55
C SER A 4 -6.86 -4.61 10.92
N LYS A 5 -8.14 -4.29 11.09
CA LYS A 5 -9.29 -5.08 10.63
C LYS A 5 -9.21 -5.19 9.10
N LYS A 6 -8.87 -6.36 8.59
CA LYS A 6 -8.96 -6.67 7.15
C LYS A 6 -10.41 -6.96 6.80
N ILE A 7 -10.96 -6.21 5.85
CA ILE A 7 -12.34 -6.33 5.39
C ILE A 7 -12.32 -6.81 3.95
N GLU A 8 -12.95 -7.95 3.71
CA GLU A 8 -13.06 -8.56 2.38
C GLU A 8 -14.50 -8.58 1.92
N ILE A 9 -14.82 -7.77 0.92
CA ILE A 9 -16.15 -7.69 0.33
C ILE A 9 -16.17 -8.56 -0.92
N HIS A 10 -17.12 -9.48 -0.97
CA HIS A 10 -17.27 -10.44 -2.06
C HIS A 10 -18.32 -9.99 -3.08
N PHE A 11 -18.38 -10.65 -4.23
CA PHE A 11 -19.49 -10.46 -5.17
C PHE A 11 -20.75 -11.11 -4.60
N SER A 12 -21.90 -10.45 -4.79
CA SER A 12 -23.17 -11.01 -4.32
C SER A 12 -23.57 -12.19 -5.21
N ARG A 13 -23.47 -13.40 -4.66
CA ARG A 13 -23.79 -14.64 -5.40
C ARG A 13 -25.22 -14.63 -5.92
N LEU A 14 -26.16 -14.09 -5.13
CA LEU A 14 -27.56 -13.99 -5.53
C LEU A 14 -27.75 -13.08 -6.76
N LYS A 15 -27.04 -11.94 -6.83
CA LYS A 15 -27.09 -11.05 -8.00
C LYS A 15 -26.51 -11.72 -9.25
N LEU A 16 -25.42 -12.47 -9.10
CA LEU A 16 -24.81 -13.23 -10.20
C LEU A 16 -25.70 -14.39 -10.67
N ILE A 17 -26.37 -15.11 -9.76
CA ILE A 17 -27.32 -16.17 -10.11
C ILE A 17 -28.53 -15.59 -10.85
N LYS A 18 -29.08 -14.45 -10.38
CA LYS A 18 -30.16 -13.76 -11.11
C LYS A 18 -29.73 -13.36 -12.51
N LEU A 19 -28.53 -12.78 -12.66
CA LEU A 19 -27.96 -12.44 -13.97
C LEU A 19 -27.83 -13.68 -14.87
N LEU A 20 -27.38 -14.81 -14.32
CA LEU A 20 -27.27 -16.07 -15.03
C LEU A 20 -28.64 -16.60 -15.49
N CYS A 21 -29.67 -16.55 -14.64
CA CYS A 21 -31.04 -16.92 -15.01
C CYS A 21 -31.58 -16.04 -16.15
N PHE A 22 -31.38 -14.72 -16.07
CA PHE A 22 -31.75 -13.81 -17.16
C PHE A 22 -30.97 -14.10 -18.45
N ALA A 23 -29.68 -14.39 -18.34
CA ALA A 23 -28.87 -14.73 -19.50
C ALA A 23 -29.36 -16.01 -20.21
N PHE A 24 -29.73 -17.05 -19.45
CA PHE A 24 -30.34 -18.26 -20.02
C PHE A 24 -31.72 -18.00 -20.63
N LEU A 25 -32.53 -17.12 -20.04
CA LEU A 25 -33.80 -16.70 -20.64
C LEU A 25 -33.57 -16.05 -22.01
N PHE A 26 -32.61 -15.13 -22.12
CA PHE A 26 -32.26 -14.49 -23.39
C PHE A 26 -31.78 -15.50 -24.44
N LEU A 27 -30.99 -16.49 -24.03
CA LEU A 27 -30.57 -17.59 -24.91
C LEU A 27 -31.77 -18.41 -25.39
N ALA A 28 -32.67 -18.82 -24.49
CA ALA A 28 -33.85 -19.58 -24.83
C ALA A 28 -34.78 -18.81 -25.78
N CYS A 29 -35.02 -17.52 -25.51
CA CYS A 29 -35.80 -16.64 -26.38
C CYS A 29 -35.14 -16.45 -27.76
N GLY A 30 -33.82 -16.27 -27.81
CA GLY A 30 -33.08 -16.16 -29.07
C GLY A 30 -33.19 -17.43 -29.93
N ILE A 31 -33.00 -18.60 -29.32
CA ILE A 31 -33.16 -19.90 -30.01
C ILE A 31 -34.61 -20.09 -30.48
N TRP A 32 -35.58 -19.84 -29.59
CA TRP A 32 -36.99 -19.97 -29.89
C TRP A 32 -37.40 -19.08 -31.07
N MET A 33 -36.95 -17.82 -31.09
CA MET A 33 -37.29 -16.88 -32.15
C MET A 33 -36.65 -17.27 -33.50
N LEU A 34 -35.43 -17.78 -33.52
CA LEU A 34 -34.80 -18.34 -34.74
C LEU A 34 -35.53 -19.58 -35.25
N ARG A 35 -36.07 -20.41 -34.35
CA ARG A 35 -36.68 -21.68 -34.72
C ARG A 35 -38.12 -21.55 -35.19
N PHE A 36 -38.91 -20.73 -34.49
CA PHE A 36 -40.36 -20.65 -34.70
C PHE A 36 -40.79 -19.44 -35.55
N GLN A 37 -39.94 -18.41 -35.69
CA GLN A 37 -40.21 -17.18 -36.45
C GLN A 37 -41.68 -16.70 -36.35
N PRO A 38 -42.16 -16.37 -35.14
CA PRO A 38 -43.58 -16.09 -34.91
C PRO A 38 -44.10 -14.95 -35.79
N ASP A 39 -45.29 -15.11 -36.37
CA ASP A 39 -45.94 -14.07 -37.15
C ASP A 39 -46.32 -12.88 -36.26
N THR A 40 -46.02 -11.68 -36.72
CA THR A 40 -46.31 -10.45 -35.97
C THR A 40 -47.24 -9.54 -36.77
N GLN A 41 -48.19 -8.88 -36.10
CA GLN A 41 -49.18 -8.03 -36.76
C GLN A 41 -48.59 -6.76 -37.38
N SER A 42 -47.33 -6.41 -37.06
CA SER A 42 -46.66 -5.24 -37.60
C SER A 42 -45.70 -5.61 -38.74
N VAL A 43 -45.86 -4.97 -39.89
CA VAL A 43 -45.04 -5.19 -41.11
C VAL A 43 -43.53 -5.06 -40.84
N PHE A 44 -43.12 -4.18 -39.92
CA PHE A 44 -41.72 -3.98 -39.57
C PHE A 44 -41.13 -5.13 -38.74
N LEU A 45 -41.82 -5.57 -37.68
CA LEU A 45 -41.37 -6.70 -36.86
C LEU A 45 -41.50 -8.03 -37.61
N ASP A 46 -42.33 -8.08 -38.67
CA ASP A 46 -42.53 -9.29 -39.44
C ASP A 46 -41.40 -9.58 -40.44
N ASN A 47 -40.53 -8.60 -40.68
CA ASN A 47 -39.38 -8.75 -41.55
C ASN A 47 -38.41 -9.83 -41.01
N PRO A 48 -38.16 -10.92 -41.75
CA PRO A 48 -37.34 -12.03 -41.28
C PRO A 48 -35.88 -11.64 -40.99
N TYR A 49 -35.32 -10.66 -41.71
CA TYR A 49 -33.97 -10.15 -41.43
C TYR A 49 -33.90 -9.42 -40.10
N PHE A 50 -34.96 -8.67 -39.76
CA PHE A 50 -35.05 -7.94 -38.50
C PHE A 50 -35.22 -8.90 -37.32
N LYS A 51 -36.12 -9.90 -37.42
CA LYS A 51 -36.28 -10.96 -36.41
C LYS A 51 -34.96 -11.70 -36.17
N ASN A 52 -34.29 -12.14 -37.24
CA ASN A 52 -33.01 -12.82 -37.12
C ASN A 52 -31.94 -11.93 -36.45
N GLY A 53 -31.91 -10.65 -36.78
CA GLY A 53 -31.01 -9.67 -36.15
C GLY A 53 -31.21 -9.57 -34.63
N ILE A 54 -32.46 -9.42 -34.17
CA ILE A 54 -32.78 -9.40 -32.73
C ILE A 54 -32.43 -10.73 -32.08
N ALA A 55 -32.70 -11.86 -32.75
CA ALA A 55 -32.41 -13.17 -32.17
C ALA A 55 -30.90 -13.38 -31.98
N ILE A 56 -30.09 -13.01 -32.99
CA ILE A 56 -28.63 -13.06 -32.89
C ILE A 56 -28.14 -12.15 -31.76
N LEU A 57 -28.68 -10.93 -31.64
CA LEU A 57 -28.32 -10.02 -30.55
C LEU A 57 -28.66 -10.60 -29.17
N ALA A 58 -29.83 -11.23 -29.03
CA ALA A 58 -30.24 -11.92 -27.82
C ALA A 58 -29.29 -13.07 -27.47
N LEU A 59 -28.88 -13.87 -28.46
CA LEU A 59 -27.91 -14.94 -28.28
C LEU A 59 -26.53 -14.41 -27.84
N LEU A 60 -26.05 -13.33 -28.46
CA LEU A 60 -24.78 -12.70 -28.12
C LEU A 60 -24.81 -12.15 -26.69
N MET A 61 -25.85 -11.41 -26.32
CA MET A 61 -26.01 -10.86 -24.97
C MET A 61 -26.15 -11.98 -23.92
N GLY A 62 -26.96 -13.00 -24.20
CA GLY A 62 -27.13 -14.15 -23.30
C GLY A 62 -25.84 -14.94 -23.11
N SER A 63 -25.07 -15.15 -24.18
CA SER A 63 -23.78 -15.85 -24.13
C SER A 63 -22.75 -15.07 -23.33
N PHE A 64 -22.62 -13.76 -23.60
CA PHE A 64 -21.70 -12.87 -22.89
C PHE A 64 -22.05 -12.76 -21.41
N GLY A 65 -23.33 -12.56 -21.09
CA GLY A 65 -23.83 -12.49 -19.72
C GLY A 65 -23.60 -13.78 -18.94
N SER A 66 -23.84 -14.94 -19.58
CA SER A 66 -23.60 -16.26 -18.98
C SER A 66 -22.12 -16.47 -18.67
N TYR A 67 -21.25 -16.21 -19.65
CA TYR A 67 -19.80 -16.30 -19.46
C TYR A 67 -19.31 -15.38 -18.33
N TYR A 68 -19.77 -14.12 -18.30
CA TYR A 68 -19.40 -13.18 -17.25
C TYR A 68 -19.85 -13.64 -15.86
N ALA A 69 -21.13 -14.04 -15.72
CA ALA A 69 -21.70 -14.49 -14.46
C ALA A 69 -20.99 -15.75 -13.94
N LEU A 70 -20.76 -16.75 -14.81
CA LEU A 70 -20.04 -17.97 -14.47
C LEU A 70 -18.60 -17.66 -14.02
N LYS A 71 -17.86 -16.87 -14.80
CA LYS A 71 -16.49 -16.49 -14.47
C LYS A 71 -16.40 -15.83 -13.09
N LYS A 72 -17.31 -14.90 -12.78
CA LYS A 72 -17.31 -14.19 -11.49
C LYS A 72 -17.79 -15.09 -10.34
N LEU A 73 -18.74 -16.00 -10.57
CA LEU A 73 -19.25 -16.92 -9.55
C LEU A 73 -18.17 -17.91 -9.06
N PHE A 74 -17.28 -18.35 -9.97
CA PHE A 74 -16.17 -19.26 -9.67
C PHE A 74 -14.85 -18.54 -9.35
N THR A 75 -14.83 -17.21 -9.27
CA THR A 75 -13.62 -16.46 -8.90
C THR A 75 -13.44 -16.51 -7.37
N PRO A 76 -12.32 -17.05 -6.84
CA PRO A 76 -12.09 -17.10 -5.40
C PRO A 76 -11.61 -15.77 -4.82
N LYS A 77 -11.26 -14.80 -5.67
CA LYS A 77 -10.72 -13.51 -5.24
C LYS A 77 -11.83 -12.62 -4.67
N PRO A 78 -11.61 -11.97 -3.52
CA PRO A 78 -12.53 -10.96 -3.01
C PRO A 78 -12.65 -9.81 -4.01
N ALA A 79 -13.85 -9.23 -4.09
CA ALA A 79 -14.18 -8.18 -5.04
C ALA A 79 -13.54 -6.85 -4.64
N LEU A 80 -13.52 -6.55 -3.35
CA LEU A 80 -12.84 -5.39 -2.77
C LEU A 80 -12.17 -5.82 -1.46
N VAL A 81 -10.95 -5.38 -1.23
CA VAL A 81 -10.21 -5.61 0.02
C VAL A 81 -9.84 -4.25 0.60
N ILE A 82 -10.15 -4.07 1.87
CA ILE A 82 -9.78 -2.89 2.66
C ILE A 82 -8.91 -3.40 3.81
N ASP A 83 -7.69 -2.89 3.93
CA ASP A 83 -6.74 -3.28 4.98
C ASP A 83 -5.91 -2.10 5.49
N ALA A 84 -4.95 -2.35 6.37
CA ALA A 84 -4.09 -1.33 6.97
C ALA A 84 -3.32 -0.47 5.96
N LEU A 85 -3.00 -1.03 4.79
CA LEU A 85 -2.14 -0.40 3.80
C LEU A 85 -2.96 0.37 2.76
N GLY A 86 -4.23 0.01 2.55
CA GLY A 86 -5.10 0.70 1.59
C GLY A 86 -6.28 -0.13 1.08
N ILE A 87 -6.64 0.13 -0.17
CA ILE A 87 -7.77 -0.47 -0.87
C ILE A 87 -7.27 -1.25 -2.09
N ILE A 88 -7.79 -2.45 -2.31
CA ILE A 88 -7.61 -3.22 -3.55
C ILE A 88 -8.96 -3.49 -4.18
N ASP A 89 -9.14 -3.02 -5.41
CA ASP A 89 -10.38 -3.20 -6.19
C ASP A 89 -10.22 -4.22 -7.33
N HIS A 90 -10.91 -5.35 -7.21
CA HIS A 90 -11.09 -6.36 -8.26
C HIS A 90 -12.52 -6.34 -8.86
N SER A 91 -13.37 -5.43 -8.40
CA SER A 91 -14.76 -5.27 -8.81
C SER A 91 -14.88 -4.39 -10.05
N SER A 92 -14.06 -3.35 -10.17
CA SER A 92 -14.03 -2.50 -11.36
C SER A 92 -13.39 -3.22 -12.56
N ALA A 93 -13.89 -2.88 -13.75
CA ALA A 93 -13.31 -3.31 -15.02
C ALA A 93 -11.87 -2.81 -15.23
N VAL A 94 -11.48 -1.77 -14.49
CA VAL A 94 -10.23 -1.04 -14.68
C VAL A 94 -9.07 -1.63 -13.88
N ALA A 95 -9.32 -2.43 -12.83
CA ALA A 95 -8.31 -3.12 -12.00
C ALA A 95 -6.98 -2.35 -11.89
N ILE A 96 -6.99 -1.27 -11.10
CA ILE A 96 -5.87 -0.31 -10.97
C ILE A 96 -4.73 -0.86 -10.10
N GLY A 97 -5.00 -1.89 -9.30
CA GLY A 97 -4.07 -2.41 -8.31
C GLY A 97 -4.40 -1.88 -6.91
N ARG A 98 -3.40 -1.92 -6.01
CA ARG A 98 -3.52 -1.40 -4.65
C ARG A 98 -3.44 0.13 -4.67
N ILE A 99 -4.35 0.77 -3.94
CA ILE A 99 -4.39 2.21 -3.70
C ILE A 99 -4.04 2.41 -2.24
N HIS A 100 -2.93 3.09 -1.94
CA HIS A 100 -2.48 3.30 -0.57
C HIS A 100 -3.28 4.41 0.11
N TRP A 101 -3.51 4.30 1.43
CA TRP A 101 -4.20 5.34 2.19
C TRP A 101 -3.50 6.71 2.10
N SER A 102 -2.17 6.71 2.07
CA SER A 102 -1.33 7.90 1.88
C SER A 102 -1.65 8.67 0.60
N ASP A 103 -2.09 7.97 -0.44
CA ASP A 103 -2.36 8.55 -1.75
C ASP A 103 -3.78 9.11 -1.85
N ILE A 104 -4.63 8.89 -0.84
CA ILE A 104 -6.05 9.25 -0.84
C ILE A 104 -6.25 10.58 -0.12
N THR A 105 -6.74 11.58 -0.86
CA THR A 105 -7.07 12.90 -0.32
C THR A 105 -8.45 12.93 0.31
N GLU A 106 -9.44 12.30 -0.32
CA GLU A 106 -10.83 12.32 0.16
C GLU A 106 -11.61 11.16 -0.47
N ILE A 107 -12.61 10.67 0.25
CA ILE A 107 -13.58 9.70 -0.27
C ILE A 107 -14.95 10.37 -0.24
N ARG A 108 -15.56 10.53 -1.42
CA ARG A 108 -16.84 11.22 -1.57
C ARG A 108 -17.82 10.44 -2.42
N GLU A 109 -19.09 10.67 -2.18
CA GLU A 109 -20.15 10.21 -3.06
C GLU A 109 -20.22 11.06 -4.34
N HIS A 110 -20.41 10.40 -5.49
CA HIS A 110 -20.80 11.03 -6.74
C HIS A 110 -22.14 10.46 -7.21
N LYS A 111 -23.11 11.35 -7.42
CA LYS A 111 -24.44 11.03 -7.93
C LYS A 111 -24.51 11.43 -9.39
N THR A 112 -24.70 10.47 -10.28
CA THR A 112 -25.01 10.76 -11.69
C THR A 112 -26.51 10.54 -11.92
N PRO A 113 -27.23 11.52 -12.49
CA PRO A 113 -28.59 11.29 -12.96
C PRO A 113 -28.52 10.34 -14.17
N ALA A 114 -29.08 9.13 -14.07
CA ALA A 114 -29.31 8.29 -15.23
C ALA A 114 -30.82 8.16 -15.47
N GLY A 115 -31.31 9.03 -16.35
CA GLY A 115 -32.72 9.06 -16.73
C GLY A 115 -33.67 9.50 -15.63
N ALA A 116 -34.97 9.45 -15.93
CA ALA A 116 -36.04 10.00 -15.10
C ALA A 116 -36.30 9.24 -13.78
N LEU A 117 -35.74 8.03 -13.60
CA LEU A 117 -36.12 7.10 -12.54
C LEU A 117 -34.94 6.49 -11.76
N SER A 118 -33.67 6.84 -12.04
CA SER A 118 -32.52 6.19 -11.39
C SER A 118 -31.35 7.14 -11.11
N LYS A 119 -30.95 7.25 -9.83
CA LYS A 119 -29.69 7.89 -9.43
C LYS A 119 -28.64 6.80 -9.29
N HIS A 120 -27.65 6.76 -10.18
CA HIS A 120 -26.49 5.90 -9.95
C HIS A 120 -25.56 6.60 -8.96
N ARG A 121 -25.26 5.90 -7.88
CA ARG A 121 -24.35 6.35 -6.82
C ARG A 121 -23.04 5.60 -6.97
N PHE A 122 -21.95 6.35 -6.99
CA PHE A 122 -20.60 5.83 -7.05
C PHE A 122 -19.77 6.46 -5.94
N ILE A 123 -18.83 5.71 -5.40
CA ILE A 123 -17.84 6.26 -4.47
C ILE A 123 -16.63 6.68 -5.29
N VAL A 124 -16.23 7.93 -5.14
CA VAL A 124 -15.07 8.52 -5.80
C VAL A 124 -13.96 8.61 -4.77
N VAL A 125 -12.85 7.96 -5.05
CA VAL A 125 -11.64 8.03 -4.22
C VAL A 125 -10.73 9.08 -4.85
N LEU A 126 -10.71 10.28 -4.28
CA LEU A 126 -9.84 11.37 -4.75
C LEU A 126 -8.39 11.05 -4.36
N LEU A 127 -7.50 11.10 -5.34
CA LEU A 127 -6.08 10.80 -5.17
C LEU A 127 -5.27 12.10 -5.18
N GLN A 128 -4.17 12.11 -4.43
CA GLN A 128 -3.24 13.24 -4.38
C GLN A 128 -2.55 13.46 -5.74
N ASP A 129 -2.10 12.39 -6.39
CA ASP A 129 -1.55 12.40 -7.75
C ASP A 129 -2.28 11.39 -8.66
N PRO A 130 -3.40 11.82 -9.30
CA PRO A 130 -4.12 11.00 -10.26
C PRO A 130 -3.29 10.62 -11.51
N ALA A 131 -2.30 11.44 -11.88
CA ALA A 131 -1.51 11.24 -13.09
C ALA A 131 -0.54 10.07 -12.96
N ALA A 132 0.03 9.86 -11.77
CA ALA A 132 0.84 8.68 -11.45
C ALA A 132 0.08 7.37 -11.66
N TYR A 133 -1.21 7.32 -11.31
CA TYR A 133 -2.03 6.12 -11.49
C TYR A 133 -2.39 5.88 -12.97
N LEU A 134 -2.60 6.94 -13.74
CA LEU A 134 -2.84 6.86 -15.18
C LEU A 134 -1.60 6.41 -15.97
N SER A 135 -0.42 6.90 -15.60
CA SER A 135 0.84 6.60 -16.30
C SER A 135 1.29 5.15 -16.11
N ARG A 136 1.00 4.56 -14.95
CA ARG A 136 1.29 3.14 -14.63
C ARG A 136 0.42 2.15 -15.40
N GLN A 137 -0.71 2.58 -15.97
CA GLN A 137 -1.64 1.66 -16.65
C GLN A 137 -1.17 1.32 -18.06
N ALA A 138 -0.70 0.08 -18.24
CA ALA A 138 -0.19 -0.42 -19.54
C ALA A 138 -1.28 -0.63 -20.59
N HIS A 139 -2.51 -0.97 -20.19
CA HIS A 139 -3.59 -1.28 -21.12
C HIS A 139 -4.36 -0.02 -21.55
N GLY A 140 -4.29 0.32 -22.84
CA GLY A 140 -4.90 1.53 -23.40
C GLY A 140 -6.41 1.66 -23.18
N LEU A 141 -7.17 0.56 -23.22
CA LEU A 141 -8.62 0.61 -22.95
C LEU A 141 -8.91 0.96 -21.48
N LYS A 142 -8.20 0.34 -20.54
CA LYS A 142 -8.33 0.63 -19.11
C LYS A 142 -7.92 2.07 -18.81
N ARG A 143 -6.84 2.55 -19.43
CA ARG A 143 -6.39 3.92 -19.32
C ARG A 143 -7.45 4.91 -19.83
N LYS A 144 -8.05 4.68 -21.00
CA LYS A 144 -9.15 5.51 -21.50
C LYS A 144 -10.35 5.56 -20.54
N THR A 145 -10.69 4.43 -19.90
CA THR A 145 -11.74 4.42 -18.86
C THR A 145 -11.34 5.24 -17.64
N MET A 146 -10.10 5.15 -17.17
CA MET A 146 -9.58 6.00 -16.08
C MET A 146 -9.59 7.49 -16.44
N GLU A 147 -9.22 7.84 -17.68
CA GLU A 147 -9.26 9.22 -18.17
C GLU A 147 -10.70 9.74 -18.23
N ALA A 148 -11.66 8.91 -18.64
CA ALA A 148 -13.08 9.26 -18.62
C ALA A 148 -13.58 9.48 -17.19
N ASN A 149 -13.24 8.58 -16.26
CA ASN A 149 -13.56 8.73 -14.84
C ASN A 149 -12.98 10.02 -14.26
N LEU A 150 -11.71 10.33 -14.58
CA LEU A 150 -11.05 11.56 -14.15
C LEU A 150 -11.78 12.81 -14.65
N ARG A 151 -12.18 12.83 -15.94
CA ARG A 151 -12.94 13.94 -16.53
C ARG A 151 -14.33 14.11 -15.91
N GLN A 152 -15.01 13.02 -15.59
CA GLN A 152 -16.40 13.04 -15.11
C GLN A 152 -16.51 13.27 -13.60
N CYS A 153 -15.62 12.67 -12.82
CA CYS A 153 -15.73 12.59 -11.36
C CYS A 153 -14.58 13.28 -10.61
N GLY A 154 -13.55 13.72 -11.33
CA GLY A 154 -12.33 14.32 -10.75
C GLY A 154 -11.33 13.30 -10.21
N SER A 155 -11.55 12.00 -10.42
CA SER A 155 -10.57 10.94 -10.09
C SER A 155 -10.66 9.77 -11.06
N PRO A 156 -9.53 9.10 -11.38
CA PRO A 156 -9.51 7.88 -12.17
C PRO A 156 -10.12 6.68 -11.43
N VAL A 157 -10.25 6.75 -10.10
CA VAL A 157 -10.76 5.67 -9.25
C VAL A 157 -12.22 5.96 -8.89
N THR A 158 -13.10 5.12 -9.42
CA THR A 158 -14.52 5.08 -9.07
C THR A 158 -14.91 3.67 -8.67
N LEU A 159 -15.58 3.54 -7.52
CA LEU A 159 -16.05 2.27 -6.98
C LEU A 159 -17.57 2.19 -7.11
N SER A 160 -18.06 1.07 -7.64
CA SER A 160 -19.50 0.79 -7.78
C SER A 160 -19.91 -0.40 -6.92
N VAL A 161 -21.04 -0.27 -6.24
CA VAL A 161 -21.58 -1.29 -5.34
C VAL A 161 -22.46 -2.31 -6.06
N THR A 162 -22.78 -2.06 -7.33
CA THR A 162 -23.77 -2.84 -8.12
C THR A 162 -23.54 -4.35 -8.06
N GLY A 163 -22.29 -4.79 -8.20
CA GLY A 163 -21.91 -6.21 -8.16
C GLY A 163 -21.51 -6.76 -6.79
N LEU A 164 -21.38 -5.90 -5.78
CA LEU A 164 -20.84 -6.28 -4.47
C LEU A 164 -21.93 -6.81 -3.53
N ASP A 165 -21.52 -7.64 -2.57
CA ASP A 165 -22.34 -8.13 -1.47
C ASP A 165 -22.31 -7.17 -0.27
N THR A 166 -22.62 -5.90 -0.55
CA THR A 166 -22.68 -4.83 0.45
C THR A 166 -23.66 -3.75 -0.02
N THR A 167 -23.99 -2.80 0.85
CA THR A 167 -24.76 -1.59 0.52
C THR A 167 -23.83 -0.41 0.25
N PHE A 168 -24.36 0.64 -0.37
CA PHE A 168 -23.57 1.84 -0.65
C PHE A 168 -23.12 2.49 0.66
N GLU A 169 -24.05 2.64 1.59
CA GLU A 169 -23.85 3.27 2.89
C GLU A 169 -22.79 2.53 3.70
N LEU A 170 -22.86 1.19 3.73
CA LEU A 170 -21.90 0.38 4.48
C LEU A 170 -20.51 0.45 3.86
N LEU A 171 -20.41 0.40 2.53
CA LEU A 171 -19.12 0.53 1.86
C LEU A 171 -18.51 1.92 2.09
N GLU A 172 -19.32 2.98 1.95
CA GLU A 172 -18.88 4.35 2.19
C GLU A 172 -18.40 4.53 3.64
N SER A 173 -19.14 4.01 4.62
CA SER A 173 -18.75 4.10 6.03
C SER A 173 -17.44 3.34 6.33
N GLU A 174 -17.26 2.13 5.79
CA GLU A 174 -16.04 1.35 6.02
C GLU A 174 -14.82 2.01 5.36
N LEU A 175 -15.00 2.65 4.19
CA LEU A 175 -13.94 3.40 3.52
C LEU A 175 -13.58 4.69 4.26
N GLN A 176 -14.58 5.47 4.69
CA GLN A 176 -14.37 6.69 5.47
C GLN A 176 -13.71 6.39 6.81
N GLN A 177 -14.15 5.33 7.50
CA GLN A 177 -13.55 4.87 8.74
C GLN A 177 -12.08 4.45 8.53
N GLY A 178 -11.79 3.68 7.48
CA GLY A 178 -10.41 3.29 7.14
C GLY A 178 -9.49 4.49 6.92
N LEU A 179 -9.95 5.50 6.19
CA LEU A 179 -9.19 6.73 5.96
C LEU A 179 -9.00 7.56 7.26
N ALA A 180 -10.03 7.65 8.10
CA ALA A 180 -9.93 8.35 9.39
C ALA A 180 -8.91 7.67 10.31
N THR A 181 -9.00 6.34 10.47
CA THR A 181 -8.04 5.57 11.28
C THR A 181 -6.61 5.72 10.78
N TYR A 182 -6.39 5.74 9.46
CA TYR A 182 -5.06 6.02 8.90
C TYR A 182 -4.54 7.40 9.32
N ARG A 183 -5.38 8.44 9.23
CA ARG A 183 -5.00 9.82 9.59
C ARG A 183 -4.72 9.99 11.08
N ASP A 184 -5.50 9.35 11.93
CA ASP A 184 -5.29 9.38 13.38
C ASP A 184 -3.95 8.70 13.73
N THR A 185 -3.67 7.54 13.12
CA THR A 185 -2.39 6.83 13.31
C THR A 185 -1.20 7.65 12.79
N GLU A 186 -1.35 8.33 11.65
CA GLU A 186 -0.33 9.21 11.08
C GLU A 186 -0.08 10.43 11.99
N ALA A 187 -1.13 11.05 12.52
CA ALA A 187 -1.04 12.15 13.47
C ALA A 187 -0.36 11.72 14.78
N GLU A 188 -0.76 10.59 15.37
CA GLU A 188 -0.12 10.00 16.55
C GLU A 188 1.36 9.70 16.30
N THR A 189 1.71 9.19 15.11
CA THR A 189 3.10 8.90 14.75
C THR A 189 3.92 10.19 14.63
N ILE A 190 3.37 11.23 14.00
CA ILE A 190 4.03 12.54 13.88
C ILE A 190 4.21 13.19 15.26
N GLU A 191 3.19 13.12 16.13
CA GLU A 191 3.27 13.61 17.51
C GLU A 191 4.32 12.84 18.31
N ALA A 192 4.33 11.50 18.24
CA ALA A 192 5.32 10.65 18.90
C ALA A 192 6.75 10.98 18.46
N ILE A 193 6.98 11.24 17.16
CA ILE A 193 8.29 11.66 16.64
C ILE A 193 8.66 13.07 17.15
N GLY A 194 7.68 13.97 17.28
CA GLY A 194 7.90 15.34 17.78
C GLY A 194 8.05 15.45 19.29
N THR A 195 7.63 14.43 20.06
CA THR A 195 7.82 14.44 21.52
C THR A 195 9.28 14.22 21.91
N PRO A 196 9.85 15.06 22.81
CA PRO A 196 11.17 14.81 23.35
C PRO A 196 11.23 13.45 24.03
N LEU A 197 12.37 12.76 23.92
CA LEU A 197 12.59 11.51 24.65
C LEU A 197 12.22 11.67 26.14
N PRO A 198 11.70 10.64 26.81
CA PRO A 198 11.59 10.60 28.26
C PRO A 198 12.88 11.07 28.96
N LYS A 199 12.79 11.80 30.09
CA LYS A 199 13.96 12.40 30.76
C LYS A 199 15.06 11.38 31.07
N ASP A 200 14.70 10.17 31.48
CA ASP A 200 15.63 9.08 31.75
C ASP A 200 16.39 8.62 30.50
N LEU A 201 15.72 8.65 29.33
CA LEU A 201 16.36 8.36 28.05
C LEU A 201 17.18 9.54 27.54
N GLN A 202 16.74 10.78 27.77
CA GLN A 202 17.56 11.97 27.46
C GLN A 202 18.88 11.95 28.24
N GLU A 203 18.84 11.65 29.54
CA GLU A 203 20.03 11.52 30.39
C GLU A 203 20.98 10.43 29.89
N LYS A 204 20.44 9.27 29.50
CA LYS A 204 21.25 8.17 28.92
C LYS A 204 21.89 8.54 27.59
N VAL A 205 21.15 9.21 26.70
CA VAL A 205 21.67 9.67 25.41
C VAL A 205 22.73 10.75 25.62
N ALA A 206 22.50 11.71 26.53
CA ALA A 206 23.47 12.74 26.86
C ALA A 206 24.77 12.14 27.45
N ALA A 207 24.64 11.16 28.35
CA ALA A 207 25.79 10.45 28.91
C ALA A 207 26.56 9.65 27.85
N ALA A 208 25.85 8.99 26.93
CA ALA A 208 26.46 8.26 25.81
C ALA A 208 27.19 9.19 24.83
N ASN A 209 26.60 10.35 24.50
CA ASN A 209 27.23 11.35 23.64
C ASN A 209 28.49 11.92 24.29
N LYS A 210 28.44 12.24 25.58
CA LYS A 210 29.62 12.73 26.32
C LYS A 210 30.74 11.68 26.35
N ALA A 211 30.40 10.40 26.53
CA ALA A 211 31.37 9.32 26.45
C ALA A 211 31.97 9.20 25.04
N HIS A 212 31.15 9.32 23.99
CA HIS A 212 31.64 9.29 22.61
C HIS A 212 32.57 10.46 22.29
N GLU A 213 32.22 11.69 22.70
CA GLU A 213 33.07 12.88 22.56
C GLU A 213 34.42 12.69 23.27
N TYR A 214 34.38 12.16 24.49
CA TYR A 214 35.57 11.87 25.27
C TYR A 214 36.48 10.82 24.59
N ALA A 215 35.90 9.76 24.01
CA ALA A 215 36.64 8.76 23.25
C ALA A 215 37.34 9.37 22.02
N MET A 216 36.65 10.26 21.29
CA MET A 216 37.24 10.95 20.13
C MET A 216 38.39 11.88 20.53
N GLU A 217 38.28 12.56 21.68
CA GLU A 217 39.35 13.41 22.19
C GLU A 217 40.60 12.59 22.51
N ILE A 218 40.46 11.45 23.19
CA ILE A 218 41.58 10.54 23.48
C ILE A 218 42.16 9.96 22.21
N GLN A 219 41.32 9.53 21.25
CA GLN A 219 41.80 9.03 19.97
C GLN A 219 42.70 10.06 19.29
N LYS A 220 42.27 11.33 19.25
CA LYS A 220 43.04 12.42 18.67
C LYS A 220 44.34 12.70 19.42
N MET A 221 44.35 12.60 20.75
CA MET A 221 45.58 12.74 21.55
C MET A 221 46.58 11.62 21.25
N LEU A 222 46.09 10.38 21.12
CA LEU A 222 46.93 9.22 20.83
C LEU A 222 47.49 9.26 19.40
N ASP A 223 46.67 9.62 18.41
CA ASP A 223 47.11 9.78 17.02
C ASP A 223 48.16 10.90 16.85
N ALA A 224 48.17 11.89 17.74
CA ALA A 224 49.15 12.98 17.70
C ALA A 224 50.53 12.60 18.26
N GLU A 225 50.56 11.69 19.25
CA GLU A 225 51.77 11.36 20.01
C GLU A 225 52.36 10.00 19.61
N PHE A 226 51.54 9.08 19.11
CA PHE A 226 51.94 7.70 18.82
C PHE A 226 51.55 7.27 17.40
N VAL A 227 52.34 6.36 16.83
CA VAL A 227 51.99 5.68 15.58
C VAL A 227 51.29 4.38 15.94
N ILE A 228 49.96 4.37 15.81
CA ILE A 228 49.10 3.22 16.10
C ILE A 228 48.28 2.91 14.84
N ALA A 229 48.46 1.74 14.26
CA ALA A 229 47.65 1.32 13.12
C ALA A 229 46.26 0.84 13.60
N GLU A 230 45.23 1.17 12.82
CA GLU A 230 43.83 0.79 13.10
C GLU A 230 43.34 1.19 14.50
N LEU A 231 43.80 2.34 15.00
CA LEU A 231 43.39 2.83 16.32
C LEU A 231 41.87 3.01 16.40
N GLN A 232 41.28 2.36 17.40
CA GLN A 232 39.90 2.57 17.81
C GLN A 232 39.86 2.81 19.30
N VAL A 233 39.17 3.88 19.69
CA VAL A 233 38.94 4.23 21.08
C VAL A 233 37.43 4.29 21.32
N ALA A 234 36.98 3.60 22.35
CA ALA A 234 35.61 3.65 22.83
C ALA A 234 35.61 4.03 24.31
N ALA A 235 34.64 4.83 24.73
CA ALA A 235 34.41 5.12 26.13
C ALA A 235 32.95 4.89 26.48
N THR A 236 32.74 4.65 27.77
CA THR A 236 31.45 4.36 28.37
C THR A 236 31.04 5.50 29.31
N ALA A 237 29.76 5.56 29.66
CA ALA A 237 29.22 6.60 30.53
C ALA A 237 29.82 6.58 31.96
N ASP A 238 30.38 5.45 32.40
CA ASP A 238 31.10 5.26 33.66
C ASP A 238 32.60 5.62 33.57
N HIS A 239 33.01 6.34 32.53
CA HIS A 239 34.41 6.73 32.27
C HIS A 239 35.37 5.54 32.10
N THR A 240 34.84 4.35 31.77
CA THR A 240 35.68 3.22 31.38
C THR A 240 36.08 3.35 29.91
N LEU A 241 37.38 3.26 29.64
CA LEU A 241 37.98 3.43 28.33
C LEU A 241 38.39 2.07 27.75
N SER A 242 38.18 1.87 26.44
CA SER A 242 38.65 0.71 25.69
C SER A 242 39.44 1.18 24.48
N ILE A 243 40.66 0.66 24.33
CA ILE A 243 41.55 1.02 23.22
C ILE A 243 41.99 -0.25 22.51
N THR A 244 41.87 -0.25 21.19
CA THR A 244 42.33 -1.33 20.32
C THR A 244 43.11 -0.75 19.15
N GLY A 245 44.05 -1.51 18.62
CA GLY A 245 44.94 -1.09 17.54
C GLY A 245 46.19 -1.95 17.50
N VAL A 246 47.06 -1.67 16.53
CA VAL A 246 48.32 -2.38 16.30
C VAL A 246 49.47 -1.42 16.53
N VAL A 247 50.46 -1.84 17.32
CA VAL A 247 51.67 -1.05 17.64
C VAL A 247 52.92 -1.84 17.29
N THR A 248 53.99 -1.12 16.94
CA THR A 248 55.21 -1.72 16.36
C THR A 248 56.06 -2.48 17.37
N ASN A 249 56.02 -2.10 18.66
CA ASN A 249 56.82 -2.75 19.69
C ASN A 249 56.19 -2.63 21.09
N GLN A 250 56.66 -3.48 22.00
CA GLN A 250 56.16 -3.53 23.38
C GLN A 250 56.44 -2.23 24.16
N GLY A 251 57.55 -1.54 23.89
CA GLY A 251 57.87 -0.28 24.55
C GLY A 251 56.86 0.82 24.22
N THR A 252 56.40 0.90 22.97
CA THR A 252 55.34 1.82 22.55
C THR A 252 54.00 1.48 23.23
N LYS A 253 53.69 0.19 23.38
CA LYS A 253 52.49 -0.28 24.09
C LYS A 253 52.49 0.15 25.56
N ASP A 254 53.63 0.03 26.24
CA ASP A 254 53.78 0.39 27.64
C ASP A 254 53.74 1.93 27.82
N ALA A 255 54.39 2.68 26.91
CA ALA A 255 54.36 4.15 26.89
C ALA A 255 52.96 4.73 26.70
N ILE A 256 52.13 4.13 25.84
CA ILE A 256 50.72 4.52 25.66
C ILE A 256 49.95 4.32 26.97
N GLY A 257 50.18 3.21 27.66
CA GLY A 257 49.57 2.92 28.96
C GLY A 257 49.90 3.99 30.00
N GLU A 258 51.18 4.36 30.13
CA GLU A 258 51.62 5.42 31.05
C GLU A 258 51.07 6.79 30.65
N TYR A 259 51.10 7.13 29.36
CA TYR A 259 50.60 8.40 28.83
C TYR A 259 49.12 8.61 29.17
N LEU A 260 48.30 7.56 29.03
CA LEU A 260 46.89 7.60 29.39
C LEU A 260 46.68 7.77 30.89
N MET A 261 47.50 7.14 31.75
CA MET A 261 47.41 7.34 33.20
C MET A 261 47.76 8.78 33.62
N LEU A 262 48.65 9.45 32.89
CA LEU A 262 49.08 10.83 33.17
C LEU A 262 48.09 11.89 32.66
N HIS A 263 47.39 11.60 31.56
CA HIS A 263 46.56 12.60 30.85
C HIS A 263 45.07 12.30 30.90
N THR A 264 44.64 11.18 31.49
CA THR A 264 43.22 10.82 31.62
C THR A 264 42.85 10.51 33.07
N ASP A 265 41.68 10.97 33.50
CA ASP A 265 41.14 10.71 34.85
C ASP A 265 40.21 9.49 34.82
N THR A 266 40.66 8.40 34.17
CA THR A 266 39.84 7.20 33.95
C THR A 266 40.14 6.11 34.98
N PRO A 267 39.12 5.60 35.69
CA PRO A 267 39.32 4.58 36.72
C PRO A 267 39.64 3.19 36.15
N LYS A 268 39.30 2.93 34.88
CA LYS A 268 39.52 1.65 34.19
C LYS A 268 39.83 1.86 32.71
N VAL A 269 40.95 1.28 32.26
CA VAL A 269 41.36 1.23 30.86
C VAL A 269 41.50 -0.23 30.43
N TYR A 270 40.77 -0.63 29.40
CA TYR A 270 40.93 -1.91 28.72
C TYR A 270 41.89 -1.74 27.55
N ASN A 271 43.08 -2.33 27.67
CA ASN A 271 44.12 -2.27 26.66
C ASN A 271 44.05 -3.52 25.76
N GLY A 272 43.46 -3.36 24.58
CA GLY A 272 43.42 -4.35 23.51
C GLY A 272 44.44 -4.09 22.39
N LEU A 273 45.52 -3.34 22.66
CA LEU A 273 46.59 -3.12 21.69
C LEU A 273 47.34 -4.43 21.42
N THR A 274 47.57 -4.72 20.15
CA THR A 274 48.31 -5.90 19.66
C THR A 274 49.64 -5.47 19.05
N LEU A 275 50.62 -6.38 19.04
CA LEU A 275 51.89 -6.12 18.39
C LEU A 275 51.76 -6.47 16.91
N GLU A 276 52.38 -5.68 16.04
CA GLU A 276 52.52 -6.01 14.62
C GLU A 276 53.29 -7.34 14.52
N GLU A 277 52.65 -8.40 13.98
CA GLU A 277 53.32 -9.67 13.74
C GLU A 277 54.31 -9.45 12.59
N GLU A 278 55.61 -9.68 12.83
CA GLU A 278 56.59 -9.80 11.73
C GLU A 278 56.16 -11.00 10.87
N GLU A 279 55.53 -10.74 9.73
CA GLU A 279 55.35 -11.76 8.68
C GLU A 279 56.74 -12.26 8.28
N ALA A 280 57.05 -13.49 8.70
CA ALA A 280 58.26 -14.23 8.36
C ALA A 280 58.24 -14.77 6.91
#